data_AF-A0A9Q1AK90-F1
#
_entry.id   AF-A0A9Q1AK90-F1
#
_cell.length_a   1.000
_cell.length_b   1.000
_cell.length_c   1.000
_cell.angle_alpha   90.00
_cell.angle_beta   90.00
_cell.angle_gamma   90.00
#
_symmetry.space_group_name_H-M   'P 1'
#
loop_
_entity.id
_entity.type
_entity.pdbx_description
1 polymer ?
#
loop_
_entity_poly.entity_id
_entity_poly.type
_entity_poly.pdbx_seq_one_letter_code
_entity_poly.pdbx_strand_id
1 'polypeptide(L)'
;MLPVRTQLPQAVGIAYSLKMDKKDACVVTYTGDGGTSEGDFHAALNFSAVTEAPVVFICRNNGWAISTHISEQFRSDGIVVRGRAYGIRSIRVDGNDVLAVYSAIHAAREMAISEQRPVLVEALSYRVGHHSTSDDSTKYRPVDEIVYWKMERNPVNRFRKWVERNGWWSEEKESELRNSVKKQLLQAIQVAEQTEKPPLEDLFSDVYDIRPPNLREQEKQLRETIYRHPQDYPSHVPL
;
A
#
# COMPACT_ATOMS: atom_id res chain seq x y z
N MET A 1 -4.40 12.42 -12.71
CA MET A 1 -4.64 12.19 -11.27
C MET A 1 -4.87 10.70 -11.09
N LEU A 2 -4.00 9.98 -10.37
CA LEU A 2 -4.25 8.56 -10.09
C LEU A 2 -5.39 8.47 -9.06
N PRO A 3 -6.39 7.59 -9.24
CA PRO A 3 -7.45 7.44 -8.25
C PRO A 3 -6.85 6.98 -6.92
N VAL A 4 -7.14 7.70 -5.85
CA VAL A 4 -6.70 7.37 -4.50
C VAL A 4 -7.92 6.84 -3.74
N ARG A 5 -7.77 5.72 -3.02
CA ARG A 5 -8.76 5.13 -2.10
C ARG A 5 -9.93 4.35 -2.69
N THR A 6 -10.03 4.21 -4.01
CA THR A 6 -11.07 3.39 -4.66
C THR A 6 -11.09 1.95 -4.15
N GLN A 7 -9.96 1.43 -3.67
CA GLN A 7 -9.86 0.09 -3.11
C GLN A 7 -10.47 -0.06 -1.71
N LEU A 8 -10.79 1.03 -1.00
CA LEU A 8 -11.37 0.96 0.34
C LEU A 8 -12.79 0.37 0.31
N PRO A 9 -13.76 0.92 -0.46
CA PRO A 9 -15.09 0.31 -0.56
C PRO A 9 -15.05 -1.09 -1.21
N GLN A 10 -14.12 -1.34 -2.15
CA GLN A 10 -13.90 -2.67 -2.72
C GLN A 10 -13.51 -3.70 -1.63
N ALA A 11 -12.59 -3.33 -0.74
CA ALA A 11 -12.19 -4.18 0.38
C ALA A 11 -13.37 -4.52 1.31
N VAL A 12 -14.30 -3.57 1.52
CA VAL A 12 -15.53 -3.81 2.28
C VAL A 12 -16.42 -4.84 1.57
N GLY A 13 -16.60 -4.71 0.25
CA GLY A 13 -17.37 -5.68 -0.53
C GLY A 13 -16.80 -7.10 -0.44
N ILE A 14 -15.47 -7.24 -0.54
CA ILE A 14 -14.79 -8.53 -0.38
C ILE A 14 -15.00 -9.07 1.04
N ALA A 15 -14.83 -8.24 2.08
CA ALA A 15 -15.04 -8.64 3.46
C ALA A 15 -16.48 -9.09 3.72
N TYR A 16 -17.46 -8.39 3.14
CA TYR A 16 -18.85 -8.75 3.23
C TYR A 16 -19.14 -10.10 2.54
N SER A 17 -18.51 -10.37 1.39
CA SER A 17 -18.57 -11.69 0.75
C SER A 17 -18.00 -12.79 1.65
N LEU A 18 -16.84 -12.57 2.29
CA LEU A 18 -16.27 -13.54 3.23
C LEU A 18 -17.21 -13.86 4.40
N LYS A 19 -17.89 -12.84 4.92
CA LYS A 19 -18.92 -12.99 5.96
C LYS A 19 -20.10 -13.84 5.46
N MET A 20 -20.63 -13.53 4.27
CA MET A 20 -21.73 -14.29 3.67
C MET A 20 -21.36 -15.77 3.46
N ASP A 21 -20.11 -16.03 3.07
CA ASP A 21 -19.54 -17.37 2.89
C ASP A 21 -19.09 -18.04 4.21
N LYS A 22 -19.34 -17.40 5.37
CA LYS A 22 -18.97 -17.86 6.71
C LYS A 22 -17.50 -18.24 6.83
N LYS A 23 -16.62 -17.49 6.18
CA LYS A 23 -15.17 -17.70 6.26
C LYS A 23 -14.62 -17.10 7.56
N ASP A 24 -13.72 -17.83 8.20
CA ASP A 24 -12.96 -17.36 9.36
C ASP A 24 -11.80 -16.43 8.92
N ALA A 25 -12.17 -15.35 8.23
CA ALA A 25 -11.24 -14.46 7.55
C ALA A 25 -11.75 -13.01 7.54
N CYS A 26 -10.80 -12.08 7.49
CA CYS A 26 -11.06 -10.66 7.31
C CYS A 26 -10.27 -10.12 6.11
N VAL A 27 -10.72 -9.00 5.55
CA VAL A 27 -9.93 -8.24 4.59
C VAL A 27 -9.10 -7.18 5.31
N VAL A 28 -7.88 -6.97 4.87
CA VAL A 28 -7.04 -5.85 5.33
C VAL A 28 -6.83 -4.90 4.17
N THR A 29 -7.01 -3.60 4.39
CA THR A 29 -6.76 -2.57 3.38
C THR A 29 -5.98 -1.40 3.96
N TYR A 30 -5.12 -0.79 3.14
CA TYR A 30 -4.19 0.25 3.58
C TYR A 30 -4.49 1.61 2.97
N THR A 31 -4.35 2.65 3.78
CA THR A 31 -4.35 4.05 3.36
C THR A 31 -3.23 4.87 3.97
N GLY A 32 -2.92 6.02 3.35
CA GLY A 32 -2.18 7.08 4.02
C GLY A 32 -3.13 8.09 4.67
N ASP A 33 -2.59 9.00 5.46
CA ASP A 33 -3.30 10.13 6.09
C ASP A 33 -4.07 10.98 5.07
N GLY A 34 -3.44 11.37 3.96
CA GLY A 34 -4.10 12.11 2.88
C GLY A 34 -5.35 11.45 2.32
N GLY A 35 -5.27 10.13 2.10
CA GLY A 35 -6.39 9.36 1.57
C GLY A 35 -7.61 9.31 2.50
N THR A 36 -7.45 9.63 3.79
CA THR A 36 -8.60 9.65 4.69
C THR A 36 -9.56 10.83 4.46
N SER A 37 -9.17 11.82 3.66
CA SER A 37 -10.03 12.94 3.28
C SER A 37 -10.87 12.66 2.02
N GLU A 38 -10.65 11.53 1.35
CA GLU A 38 -11.47 11.13 0.19
C GLU A 38 -12.86 10.65 0.61
N GLY A 39 -13.85 10.88 -0.25
CA GLY A 39 -15.23 10.41 -0.04
C GLY A 39 -15.32 8.88 0.08
N ASP A 40 -14.46 8.14 -0.64
CA ASP A 40 -14.41 6.68 -0.59
C ASP A 40 -13.98 6.16 0.79
N PHE A 41 -13.18 6.90 1.55
CA PHE A 41 -12.86 6.54 2.94
C PHE A 41 -14.11 6.63 3.83
N HIS A 42 -14.89 7.71 3.69
CA HIS A 42 -16.18 7.85 4.38
C HIS A 42 -17.15 6.72 4.00
N ALA A 43 -17.31 6.47 2.69
CA ALA A 43 -18.20 5.42 2.20
C ALA A 43 -17.82 4.03 2.73
N ALA A 44 -16.52 3.70 2.71
CA ALA A 44 -16.02 2.42 3.21
C ALA A 44 -16.25 2.24 4.73
N LEU A 45 -15.95 3.26 5.54
CA LEU A 45 -16.21 3.18 6.99
C LEU A 45 -17.70 3.02 7.26
N ASN A 46 -18.55 3.85 6.68
CA ASN A 46 -19.99 3.77 6.91
C ASN A 46 -20.57 2.42 6.45
N PHE A 47 -20.23 1.98 5.24
CA PHE A 47 -20.75 0.72 4.70
C PHE A 47 -20.31 -0.48 5.54
N SER A 48 -19.02 -0.56 5.89
CA SER A 48 -18.49 -1.68 6.69
C SER A 48 -19.10 -1.74 8.10
N ALA A 49 -19.42 -0.60 8.71
CA ALA A 49 -20.08 -0.55 10.00
C ALA A 49 -21.51 -1.10 9.93
N VAL A 50 -22.30 -0.63 8.94
CA VAL A 50 -23.70 -1.04 8.77
C VAL A 50 -23.82 -2.51 8.35
N THR A 51 -22.94 -2.97 7.46
CA THR A 51 -22.95 -4.37 7.02
C THR A 51 -22.26 -5.31 8.00
N GLU A 52 -21.63 -4.76 9.04
CA GLU A 52 -20.82 -5.52 10.00
C GLU A 52 -19.81 -6.40 9.24
N ALA A 53 -19.02 -5.78 8.34
CA ALA A 53 -18.07 -6.49 7.51
C ALA A 53 -16.74 -6.72 8.28
N PRO A 54 -16.14 -7.93 8.23
CA PRO A 54 -14.86 -8.24 8.87
C PRO A 54 -13.70 -7.60 8.07
N VAL A 55 -13.47 -6.30 8.26
CA VAL A 55 -12.42 -5.55 7.56
C VAL A 55 -11.56 -4.75 8.53
N VAL A 56 -10.25 -4.81 8.35
CA VAL A 56 -9.28 -4.00 9.09
C VAL A 56 -8.73 -2.91 8.17
N PHE A 57 -9.07 -1.66 8.49
CA PHE A 57 -8.53 -0.49 7.81
C PHE A 57 -7.25 -0.04 8.49
N ILE A 58 -6.14 0.00 7.77
CA ILE A 58 -4.84 0.45 8.31
C ILE A 58 -4.45 1.78 7.66
N CYS A 59 -4.51 2.85 8.44
CA CYS A 59 -3.98 4.15 8.05
C CYS A 59 -2.52 4.28 8.47
N ARG A 60 -1.62 4.36 7.49
CA ARG A 60 -0.21 4.75 7.66
C ARG A 60 -0.15 6.27 7.67
N ASN A 61 -0.34 6.86 8.85
CA ASN A 61 -0.22 8.29 9.03
C ASN A 61 1.27 8.64 9.11
N ASN A 62 1.82 9.20 8.04
CA ASN A 62 3.24 9.55 7.95
C ASN A 62 3.51 11.05 8.10
N GLY A 63 2.46 11.83 8.41
CA GLY A 63 2.48 13.28 8.55
C GLY A 63 2.26 14.07 7.25
N TRP A 64 2.32 13.44 6.07
CA TRP A 64 2.41 14.13 4.80
C TRP A 64 1.71 13.43 3.62
N ALA A 65 0.76 14.14 3.00
CA ALA A 65 0.17 13.79 1.71
C ALA A 65 0.88 14.56 0.58
N ILE A 66 1.88 13.93 -0.05
CA ILE A 66 2.82 14.60 -0.96
C ILE A 66 3.55 15.74 -0.22
N SER A 67 3.08 16.98 -0.40
CA SER A 67 3.56 18.23 0.22
C SER A 67 2.62 18.81 1.27
N THR A 68 1.42 18.27 1.43
CA THR A 68 0.43 18.76 2.39
C THR A 68 0.63 18.09 3.74
N HIS A 69 0.91 18.88 4.78
CA HIS A 69 1.05 18.38 6.14
C HIS A 69 -0.30 18.00 6.75
N ILE A 70 -0.34 17.06 7.69
CA ILE A 70 -1.60 16.63 8.34
C ILE A 70 -2.39 17.76 9.00
N SER A 71 -1.74 18.84 9.43
CA SER A 71 -2.42 20.03 9.99
C SER A 71 -3.28 20.79 8.97
N GLU A 72 -2.97 20.64 7.68
CA GLU A 72 -3.75 21.15 6.56
C GLU A 72 -4.71 20.08 6.02
N GLN A 73 -4.43 18.81 6.27
CA GLN A 73 -5.26 17.69 5.84
C GLN A 73 -6.55 17.54 6.68
N PHE A 74 -6.43 17.68 8.01
CA PHE A 74 -7.56 17.55 8.93
C PHE A 74 -7.32 18.22 10.28
N ARG A 75 -8.42 18.46 11.02
CA ARG A 75 -8.40 19.02 12.39
C ARG A 75 -8.72 18.01 13.48
N SER A 76 -9.09 16.78 13.11
CA SER A 76 -9.30 15.70 14.07
C SER A 76 -8.00 15.31 14.77
N ASP A 77 -8.09 14.76 15.98
CA ASP A 77 -6.96 14.08 16.63
C ASP A 77 -6.63 12.80 15.85
N GLY A 78 -5.87 12.98 14.76
CA GLY A 78 -5.55 11.95 13.78
C GLY A 78 -6.77 11.27 13.18
N ILE A 79 -6.56 10.03 12.74
CA ILE A 79 -7.56 9.21 12.07
C ILE A 79 -8.28 8.30 13.06
N VAL A 80 -7.64 7.92 14.17
CA VAL A 80 -8.21 7.00 15.18
C VAL A 80 -9.60 7.45 15.66
N VAL A 81 -9.82 8.75 15.88
CA VAL A 81 -11.09 9.28 16.38
C VAL A 81 -12.23 9.18 15.36
N ARG A 82 -11.92 9.04 14.07
CA ARG A 82 -12.93 8.96 13.01
C ARG A 82 -13.72 7.67 13.07
N GLY A 83 -13.12 6.57 13.53
CA GLY A 83 -13.85 5.30 13.69
C GLY A 83 -15.06 5.45 14.62
N ARG A 84 -14.93 6.24 15.70
CA ARG A 84 -16.03 6.52 16.63
C ARG A 84 -17.26 7.14 15.94
N ALA A 85 -17.05 7.98 14.93
CA ALA A 85 -18.14 8.61 14.19
C ALA A 85 -19.01 7.60 13.42
N TYR A 86 -18.48 6.40 13.14
CA TYR A 86 -19.18 5.30 12.45
C TYR A 86 -19.46 4.11 13.36
N GLY A 87 -19.23 4.22 14.68
CA GLY A 87 -19.37 3.08 15.60
C GLY A 87 -18.28 2.01 15.44
N ILE A 88 -17.15 2.35 14.80
CA ILE A 88 -16.03 1.46 14.55
C ILE A 88 -15.00 1.57 15.68
N ARG A 89 -14.52 0.41 16.16
CA ARG A 89 -13.41 0.38 17.13
C ARG A 89 -12.12 0.80 16.46
N SER A 90 -11.35 1.64 17.15
CA SER A 90 -10.10 2.15 16.63
C SER A 90 -8.92 1.91 17.55
N ILE A 91 -7.74 1.66 16.96
CA ILE A 91 -6.47 1.50 17.66
C ILE A 91 -5.46 2.48 17.05
N ARG A 92 -4.76 3.26 17.88
CA ARG A 92 -3.59 4.04 17.45
C ARG A 92 -2.32 3.35 17.95
N VAL A 93 -1.31 3.24 17.09
CA VAL A 93 -0.04 2.57 17.40
C VAL A 93 1.16 3.40 16.96
N ASP A 94 2.28 3.20 17.65
CA ASP A 94 3.59 3.60 17.14
C ASP A 94 3.94 2.71 15.95
N GLY A 95 3.84 3.27 14.74
CA GLY A 95 4.10 2.57 13.48
C GLY A 95 5.58 2.24 13.25
N ASN A 96 6.49 2.77 14.07
CA ASN A 96 7.91 2.45 14.03
C ASN A 96 8.30 1.41 15.09
N ASP A 97 7.35 0.87 15.84
CA ASP A 97 7.52 -0.29 16.70
C ASP A 97 6.84 -1.52 16.08
N VAL A 98 7.65 -2.42 15.50
CA VAL A 98 7.15 -3.62 14.82
C VAL A 98 6.35 -4.54 15.74
N LEU A 99 6.69 -4.62 17.03
CA LEU A 99 5.99 -5.47 17.98
C LEU A 99 4.64 -4.86 18.37
N ALA A 100 4.58 -3.53 18.51
CA ALA A 100 3.32 -2.83 18.74
C ALA A 100 2.38 -2.95 17.54
N VAL A 101 2.90 -2.75 16.32
CA VAL A 101 2.14 -2.94 15.08
C VAL A 101 1.63 -4.38 14.98
N TYR A 102 2.50 -5.38 15.17
CA TYR A 102 2.12 -6.79 15.14
C TYR A 102 0.99 -7.09 16.13
N SER A 103 1.15 -6.68 17.39
CA SER A 103 0.17 -6.94 18.45
C SER A 103 -1.18 -6.28 18.15
N ALA A 104 -1.17 -5.04 17.67
CA ALA A 104 -2.40 -4.33 17.35
C ALA A 104 -3.11 -4.89 16.11
N ILE A 105 -2.38 -5.26 15.06
CA ILE A 105 -2.97 -5.86 13.86
C ILE A 105 -3.49 -7.27 14.17
N HIS A 106 -2.78 -8.04 15.00
CA HIS A 106 -3.26 -9.33 15.48
C HIS A 106 -4.58 -9.17 16.26
N ALA A 107 -4.64 -8.27 17.24
CA ALA A 107 -5.86 -7.99 17.98
C ALA A 107 -7.00 -7.46 17.07
N ALA A 108 -6.69 -6.60 16.11
CA ALA A 108 -7.65 -6.07 15.15
C ALA A 108 -8.23 -7.18 14.26
N ARG A 109 -7.40 -8.11 13.78
CA ARG A 109 -7.82 -9.28 13.02
C ARG A 109 -8.76 -10.15 13.84
N GLU A 110 -8.35 -10.50 15.06
CA GLU A 110 -9.16 -11.37 15.94
C GLU A 110 -10.52 -10.74 16.23
N MET A 111 -10.56 -9.44 16.56
CA MET A 111 -11.83 -8.70 16.74
C MET A 111 -12.67 -8.68 15.47
N ALA A 112 -12.05 -8.40 14.31
CA ALA A 112 -12.79 -8.28 13.07
C ALA A 112 -13.49 -9.58 12.67
N ILE A 113 -12.82 -10.71 12.89
CA ILE A 113 -13.34 -12.04 12.56
C ILE A 113 -14.37 -12.51 13.60
N SER A 114 -14.00 -12.49 14.90
CA SER A 114 -14.85 -13.04 15.96
C SER A 114 -16.12 -12.23 16.20
N GLU A 115 -16.05 -10.90 16.04
CA GLU A 115 -17.20 -10.01 16.24
C GLU A 115 -17.90 -9.65 14.94
N GLN A 116 -17.35 -10.07 13.78
CA GLN A 116 -17.85 -9.69 12.45
C GLN A 116 -18.01 -8.17 12.32
N ARG A 117 -16.99 -7.40 12.69
CA ARG A 117 -17.06 -5.93 12.72
C ARG A 117 -15.80 -5.30 12.15
N PRO A 118 -15.89 -4.10 11.56
CA PRO A 118 -14.70 -3.41 11.10
C PRO A 118 -13.84 -2.93 12.27
N VAL A 119 -12.54 -2.79 12.02
CA VAL A 119 -11.58 -2.16 12.94
C VAL A 119 -10.74 -1.14 12.18
N LEU A 120 -10.51 0.03 12.78
CA LEU A 120 -9.66 1.08 12.23
C LEU A 120 -8.34 1.15 13.01
N VAL A 121 -7.21 0.98 12.33
CA VAL A 121 -5.89 1.10 12.93
C VAL A 121 -5.17 2.32 12.34
N GLU A 122 -4.71 3.22 13.19
CA GLU A 122 -3.82 4.32 12.81
C GLU A 122 -2.39 4.00 13.27
N ALA A 123 -1.50 3.74 12.32
CA ALA A 123 -0.07 3.59 12.56
C ALA A 123 0.64 4.92 12.31
N LEU A 124 1.14 5.53 13.37
CA LEU A 124 1.92 6.77 13.32
C LEU A 124 3.36 6.44 12.90
N SER A 125 3.78 6.93 11.75
CA SER A 125 5.12 6.67 11.20
C SER A 125 5.65 7.94 10.50
N TYR A 126 6.70 7.81 9.70
CA TYR A 126 7.28 8.92 8.95
C TYR A 126 7.85 8.49 7.61
N ARG A 127 7.57 9.27 6.56
CA ARG A 127 8.14 9.05 5.22
C ARG A 127 9.51 9.70 5.12
N VAL A 128 10.56 8.98 5.46
CA VAL A 128 11.95 9.49 5.41
C VAL A 128 12.36 9.93 3.99
N GLY A 129 11.98 9.18 2.96
CA GLY A 129 12.24 9.52 1.56
C GLY A 129 11.28 10.58 1.00
N HIS A 130 11.50 10.97 -0.25
CA HIS A 130 10.55 11.79 -1.02
C HIS A 130 9.22 11.04 -1.25
N HIS A 131 8.19 11.75 -1.72
CA HIS A 131 6.92 11.11 -2.06
C HIS A 131 7.07 10.09 -3.18
N SER A 132 7.84 10.44 -4.21
CA SER A 132 8.16 9.62 -5.38
C SER A 132 9.46 10.12 -6.01
N THR A 133 9.91 9.50 -7.10
CA THR A 133 11.06 9.97 -7.90
C THR A 133 10.79 11.30 -8.60
N SER A 134 9.53 11.73 -8.71
CA SER A 134 9.13 13.01 -9.29
C SER A 134 8.95 14.12 -8.25
N ASP A 135 9.26 13.86 -6.98
CA ASP A 135 9.06 14.78 -5.87
C ASP A 135 10.39 15.15 -5.21
N ASP A 136 10.47 16.40 -4.74
CA ASP A 136 11.56 16.88 -3.90
C ASP A 136 10.98 17.43 -2.59
N SER A 137 11.13 16.63 -1.55
CA SER A 137 10.55 16.95 -0.26
C SER A 137 11.29 18.00 0.55
N THR A 138 12.51 18.35 0.16
CA THR A 138 13.28 19.39 0.85
C THR A 138 12.66 20.78 0.67
N LYS A 139 11.77 20.93 -0.31
CA LYS A 139 11.03 22.15 -0.61
C LYS A 139 9.92 22.49 0.40
N TYR A 140 9.42 21.50 1.14
CA TYR A 140 8.26 21.67 2.00
C TYR A 140 8.37 20.98 3.37
N ARG A 141 9.47 20.25 3.64
CA ARG A 141 9.74 19.65 4.95
C ARG A 141 11.08 20.11 5.50
N PRO A 142 11.16 20.47 6.79
CA PRO A 142 12.43 20.73 7.46
C PRO A 142 13.37 19.52 7.35
N VAL A 143 14.62 19.77 7.00
CA VAL A 143 15.65 18.71 6.91
C VAL A 143 15.89 18.06 8.28
N ASP A 144 15.89 18.85 9.35
CA ASP A 144 16.10 18.37 10.72
C ASP A 144 15.01 17.39 11.17
N GLU A 145 13.75 17.60 10.74
CA GLU A 145 12.65 16.65 10.97
C GLU A 145 12.97 15.31 10.29
N ILE A 146 13.37 15.34 9.01
CA ILE A 146 13.73 14.12 8.26
C ILE A 146 14.89 13.38 8.93
N VAL A 147 15.94 14.10 9.33
CA VAL A 147 17.12 13.53 9.99
C VAL A 147 16.74 12.90 11.33
N TYR A 148 15.93 13.58 12.14
CA TYR A 148 15.43 13.05 13.41
C TYR A 148 14.72 11.71 13.22
N TRP A 149 13.77 11.63 12.28
CA TRP A 149 13.03 10.39 12.03
C TRP A 149 13.91 9.28 11.44
N LYS A 150 14.88 9.64 10.59
CA LYS A 150 15.81 8.70 9.96
C LYS A 150 16.78 8.08 10.97
N MET A 151 17.24 8.85 11.95
CA MET A 151 18.28 8.42 12.90
C MET A 151 17.69 7.88 14.19
N GLU A 152 16.80 8.64 14.83
CA GLU A 152 16.32 8.38 16.19
C GLU A 152 15.08 7.48 16.24
N ARG A 153 14.25 7.52 15.19
CA ARG A 153 12.96 6.81 15.13
C ARG A 153 12.92 5.71 14.08
N ASN A 154 14.07 5.23 13.64
CA ASN A 154 14.16 4.20 12.61
C ASN A 154 13.66 2.84 13.14
N PRO A 155 12.64 2.21 12.52
CA PRO A 155 12.08 0.95 13.00
C PRO A 155 13.06 -0.22 12.94
N VAL A 156 13.91 -0.26 11.91
CA VAL A 156 14.93 -1.32 11.74
C VAL A 156 15.97 -1.22 12.85
N ASN A 157 16.50 -0.03 13.11
CA ASN A 157 17.48 0.16 14.19
C ASN A 157 16.88 -0.13 15.56
N ARG A 158 15.63 0.28 15.80
CA ARG A 158 14.92 0.00 17.06
C ARG A 158 14.77 -1.49 17.29
N PHE A 159 14.29 -2.22 16.29
CA PHE A 159 14.08 -3.66 16.40
C PHE A 159 15.40 -4.42 16.49
N ARG A 160 16.41 -4.03 15.71
CA ARG A 160 17.77 -4.57 15.74
C ARG A 160 18.37 -4.51 17.15
N LYS A 161 18.34 -3.34 17.79
CA LYS A 161 18.82 -3.16 19.17
C LYS A 161 18.11 -4.09 20.16
N TRP A 162 16.80 -4.34 19.97
CA TRP A 162 16.06 -5.26 20.81
C TRP A 162 16.48 -6.72 20.59
N VAL A 163 16.60 -7.19 19.35
CA VAL A 163 17.01 -8.59 19.08
C VAL A 163 18.47 -8.87 19.45
N GLU A 164 19.38 -7.89 19.30
CA GLU A 164 20.77 -7.99 19.73
C GLU A 164 20.89 -8.11 21.26
N ARG A 165 20.10 -7.31 22.01
CA ARG A 165 20.04 -7.41 23.48
C ARG A 165 19.57 -8.78 23.98
N ASN A 166 18.79 -9.50 23.17
CA ASN A 166 18.35 -10.86 23.47
C ASN A 166 19.31 -11.95 22.96
N GLY A 167 20.43 -11.58 22.33
CA GLY A 167 21.42 -12.53 21.79
C GLY A 167 20.96 -13.26 20.51
N TRP A 168 19.89 -12.82 19.86
CA TRP A 168 19.35 -13.47 18.66
C TRP A 168 19.99 -12.96 17.37
N TRP A 169 20.60 -11.78 17.41
CA TRP A 169 21.20 -11.09 16.27
C TRP A 169 22.64 -10.66 16.56
N SER A 170 23.46 -10.56 15.51
CA SER A 170 24.86 -10.10 15.58
C SER A 170 25.24 -9.36 14.30
N GLU A 171 26.40 -8.68 14.32
CA GLU A 171 26.92 -7.97 13.14
C GLU A 171 27.26 -8.94 12.00
N GLU A 172 27.74 -10.14 12.33
CA GLU A 172 28.03 -11.18 11.35
C GLU A 172 26.75 -11.60 10.61
N LYS A 173 25.67 -11.88 11.35
CA LYS A 173 24.36 -12.23 10.78
C LYS A 173 23.78 -11.08 9.95
N GLU A 174 23.93 -9.83 10.39
CA GLU A 174 23.51 -8.65 9.62
C GLU A 174 24.25 -8.58 8.28
N SER A 175 25.57 -8.71 8.30
CA SER A 175 26.41 -8.66 7.11
C SER A 175 26.08 -9.80 6.14
N GLU A 176 25.92 -11.03 6.65
CA GLU A 176 25.50 -12.20 5.88
C GLU A 176 24.13 -11.97 5.21
N LEU A 177 23.13 -11.49 5.97
CA LEU A 177 21.80 -11.20 5.44
C LEU A 177 21.86 -10.12 4.36
N ARG A 178 22.57 -9.01 4.59
CA ARG A 178 22.70 -7.91 3.62
C ARG A 178 23.35 -8.35 2.33
N ASN A 179 24.43 -9.14 2.41
CA ASN A 179 25.10 -9.68 1.24
C ASN A 179 24.20 -10.64 0.46
N SER A 180 23.48 -11.51 1.16
CA SER A 180 22.51 -12.43 0.55
C SER A 180 21.37 -11.68 -0.15
N VAL A 181 20.74 -10.71 0.51
CA VAL A 181 19.65 -9.88 -0.06
C VAL A 181 20.16 -9.07 -1.25
N LYS A 182 21.37 -8.49 -1.17
CA LYS A 182 21.98 -7.77 -2.30
C LYS A 182 22.16 -8.68 -3.51
N LYS A 183 22.63 -9.90 -3.32
CA LYS A 183 22.79 -10.88 -4.40
C LYS A 183 21.44 -11.24 -5.02
N GLN A 184 20.41 -11.49 -4.19
CA GLN A 184 19.06 -11.79 -4.65
C GLN A 184 18.46 -10.62 -5.45
N LEU A 185 18.66 -9.38 -4.98
CA LEU A 185 18.19 -8.18 -5.68
C LEU A 185 18.85 -8.02 -7.05
N LEU A 186 20.18 -8.18 -7.13
CA LEU A 186 20.90 -8.08 -8.41
C LEU A 186 20.44 -9.16 -9.40
N GLN A 187 20.22 -10.38 -8.91
CA GLN A 187 19.68 -11.47 -9.74
C GLN A 187 18.26 -11.14 -10.23
N ALA A 188 17.39 -10.62 -9.36
CA ALA A 188 16.03 -10.24 -9.73
C ALA A 188 16.01 -9.12 -10.78
N ILE A 189 16.88 -8.11 -10.64
CA ILE A 189 17.05 -7.05 -11.64
C ILE A 189 17.52 -7.64 -12.96
N GLN A 190 18.54 -8.50 -12.95
CA GLN A 190 19.05 -9.13 -14.16
C GLN A 190 17.97 -9.95 -14.89
N VAL A 191 17.17 -10.72 -14.16
CA VAL A 191 16.03 -11.45 -14.73
C VAL A 191 15.01 -10.49 -15.34
N ALA A 192 14.66 -9.41 -14.63
CA ALA A 192 13.71 -8.42 -15.12
C ALA A 192 14.20 -7.68 -16.38
N GLU A 193 15.50 -7.35 -16.45
CA GLU A 193 16.11 -6.68 -17.60
C GLU A 193 16.22 -7.58 -18.84
N GLN A 194 16.38 -8.90 -18.63
CA GLN A 194 16.42 -9.89 -19.70
C GLN A 194 15.04 -10.36 -20.14
N THR A 195 13.99 -10.06 -19.38
CA THR A 195 12.62 -10.43 -19.73
C THR A 195 12.18 -9.64 -20.95
N GLU A 196 11.71 -10.36 -21.97
CA GLU A 196 11.18 -9.72 -23.19
C GLU A 196 10.02 -8.78 -22.85
N LYS A 197 9.87 -7.73 -23.66
CA LYS A 197 8.69 -6.86 -23.53
C LYS A 197 7.43 -7.68 -23.83
N PRO A 198 6.30 -7.38 -23.16
CA PRO A 198 5.02 -7.99 -23.51
C PRO A 198 4.73 -7.81 -25.01
N PRO A 199 4.16 -8.82 -25.68
CA PRO A 199 3.78 -8.69 -27.08
C PRO A 199 2.73 -7.59 -27.27
N LEU A 200 2.62 -7.08 -28.50
CA LEU A 200 1.63 -6.06 -28.84
C LEU A 200 0.19 -6.50 -28.50
N GLU A 201 -0.10 -7.79 -28.63
CA GLU A 201 -1.42 -8.35 -28.33
C GLU A 201 -1.87 -8.06 -26.90
N ASP A 202 -0.95 -7.93 -25.94
CA ASP A 202 -1.25 -7.68 -24.54
C ASP A 202 -1.88 -6.30 -24.29
N LEU A 203 -1.78 -5.39 -25.26
CA LEU A 203 -2.52 -4.12 -25.23
C LEU A 203 -4.04 -4.32 -25.40
N PHE A 204 -4.46 -5.44 -25.98
CA PHE A 204 -5.86 -5.73 -26.35
C PHE A 204 -6.44 -6.97 -25.64
N SER A 205 -5.62 -7.76 -24.95
CA SER A 205 -6.08 -8.81 -24.03
C SER A 205 -6.49 -8.21 -22.67
N ASP A 206 -7.17 -8.99 -21.83
CA ASP A 206 -7.58 -8.66 -20.46
C ASP A 206 -8.46 -7.41 -20.24
N VAL A 207 -8.84 -6.69 -21.31
CA VAL A 207 -9.86 -5.63 -21.26
C VAL A 207 -11.24 -6.21 -20.92
N TYR A 208 -11.54 -7.38 -21.49
CA TYR A 208 -12.74 -8.18 -21.24
C TYR A 208 -12.36 -9.67 -21.24
N ASP A 209 -13.19 -10.52 -20.63
CA ASP A 209 -13.04 -11.99 -20.66
C ASP A 209 -12.99 -12.54 -22.10
N ILE A 210 -13.86 -12.05 -22.98
CA ILE A 210 -13.85 -12.38 -24.41
C ILE A 210 -13.60 -11.10 -25.21
N ARG A 211 -12.51 -11.08 -25.99
CA ARG A 211 -12.13 -9.94 -26.83
C ARG A 211 -13.24 -9.62 -27.86
N PRO A 212 -13.89 -8.44 -27.78
CA PRO A 212 -14.97 -8.06 -28.67
C PRO A 212 -14.44 -7.69 -30.08
N PRO A 213 -15.29 -7.71 -31.11
CA PRO A 213 -14.87 -7.50 -32.51
C PRO A 213 -14.13 -6.17 -32.75
N ASN A 214 -14.52 -5.09 -32.06
CA ASN A 214 -13.87 -3.79 -32.19
C ASN A 214 -12.42 -3.80 -31.69
N LEU A 215 -12.09 -4.54 -30.62
CA LEU A 215 -10.70 -4.65 -30.16
C LEU A 215 -9.85 -5.49 -31.12
N ARG A 216 -10.43 -6.53 -31.74
CA ARG A 216 -9.75 -7.30 -32.80
C ARG A 216 -9.43 -6.43 -34.02
N GLU A 217 -10.37 -5.60 -34.42
CA GLU A 217 -10.18 -4.66 -35.54
C GLU A 217 -9.13 -3.59 -35.20
N GLN A 218 -9.14 -3.05 -33.98
CA GLN A 218 -8.12 -2.09 -33.53
C GLN A 218 -6.72 -2.72 -33.48
N GLU A 219 -6.60 -3.96 -33.00
CA GLU A 219 -5.34 -4.70 -33.01
C GLU A 219 -4.82 -4.88 -34.45
N LYS A 220 -5.70 -5.33 -35.36
CA LYS A 220 -5.37 -5.49 -36.78
C LYS A 220 -4.89 -4.18 -37.39
N GLN A 221 -5.61 -3.08 -37.14
CA GLN A 221 -5.23 -1.75 -37.63
C GLN A 221 -3.86 -1.33 -37.13
N LEU A 222 -3.56 -1.52 -35.83
CA LEU A 222 -2.26 -1.17 -35.28
C LEU A 222 -1.13 -2.02 -35.86
N ARG A 223 -1.35 -3.32 -36.04
CA ARG A 223 -0.39 -4.22 -36.71
C ARG A 223 -0.10 -3.78 -38.14
N GLU A 224 -1.15 -3.41 -38.90
CA GLU A 224 -0.99 -2.87 -40.26
C GLU A 224 -0.22 -1.53 -40.27
N THR A 225 -0.47 -0.64 -39.30
CA THR A 225 0.28 0.62 -39.17
C THR A 225 1.75 0.37 -38.89
N ILE A 226 2.09 -0.53 -37.96
CA ILE A 226 3.48 -0.88 -37.64
C ILE A 226 4.17 -1.48 -38.87
N TYR A 227 3.47 -2.35 -39.61
CA TYR A 227 4.00 -2.92 -40.85
C TYR A 227 4.32 -1.85 -41.91
N ARG A 228 3.49 -0.80 -42.03
CA ARG A 228 3.72 0.31 -42.97
C ARG A 228 4.81 1.28 -42.51
N HIS A 229 5.02 1.41 -41.21
CA HIS A 229 5.91 2.40 -40.60
C HIS A 229 6.89 1.79 -39.57
N PRO A 230 7.65 0.73 -39.90
CA PRO A 230 8.41 -0.02 -38.90
C PRO A 230 9.50 0.79 -38.18
N GLN A 231 9.99 1.87 -38.81
CA GLN A 231 11.02 2.75 -38.22
C GLN A 231 10.47 3.65 -37.11
N ASP A 232 9.16 3.85 -37.05
CA ASP A 232 8.50 4.70 -36.06
C ASP A 232 8.17 3.93 -34.76
N TYR A 233 8.41 2.61 -34.73
CA TYR A 233 8.06 1.73 -33.61
C TYR A 233 9.27 0.98 -33.05
N PRO A 234 9.25 0.60 -31.75
CA PRO A 234 10.34 -0.13 -31.14
C PRO A 234 10.45 -1.56 -31.70
N SER A 235 11.59 -1.89 -32.30
CA SER A 235 11.83 -3.21 -32.92
C SER A 235 11.95 -4.38 -31.96
N HIS A 236 12.06 -4.11 -30.65
CA HIS A 236 12.24 -5.11 -29.60
C HIS A 236 10.92 -5.49 -28.90
N VAL A 237 9.78 -4.99 -29.38
CA VAL A 237 8.45 -5.41 -28.92
C VAL A 237 7.95 -6.50 -29.87
N PRO A 238 7.64 -7.71 -29.39
CA PRO A 238 7.07 -8.76 -30.22
C PRO A 238 5.73 -8.33 -30.81
N LEU A 239 5.55 -8.55 -32.12
CA LEU A 239 4.27 -8.33 -32.81
C LEU A 239 3.43 -9.60 -32.73
#